data_AF-A0A9D6SA28-F1
#
_entry.id   AF-A0A9D6SA28-F1
#
_cell.length_a   1.000
_cell.length_b   1.000
_cell.length_c   1.000
_cell.angle_alpha   90.00
_cell.angle_beta   90.00
_cell.angle_gamma   90.00
#
_symmetry.space_group_name_H-M   'P 1'
#
loop_
_entity.id
_entity.type
_entity.pdbx_description
1 polymer ?
#
loop_
_entity_poly.entity_id
_entity_poly.type
_entity_poly.pdbx_seq_one_letter_code
_entity_poly.pdbx_strand_id
1 'polypeptide(L)'
;MYNEGISTAGDALDAGVAYGIVTKTGNSYAYGDEKFGVGHEAAKQYLRAHGDRIVEIRNRVLAEASKREDAPAREEALAGVAPQE
;
A
#
# COMPACT_ATOMS: atom_id res chain seq x y z
N MET A 1 17.22 16.56 -6.19
CA MET A 1 16.05 17.41 -6.46
C MET A 1 15.15 17.35 -5.23
N TYR A 2 15.13 18.43 -4.45
CA TYR A 2 14.32 18.61 -3.24
C TYR A 2 13.02 19.28 -3.65
N ASN A 3 11.85 18.60 -3.58
CA ASN A 3 10.49 19.19 -3.54
C ASN A 3 9.38 18.11 -3.51
N GLU A 4 9.41 17.15 -2.58
CA GLU A 4 8.21 16.36 -2.25
C GLU A 4 8.02 16.36 -0.73
N GLY A 5 7.53 17.48 -0.20
CA GLY A 5 6.81 17.45 1.07
C GLY A 5 5.63 16.49 0.92
N ILE A 6 5.56 15.47 1.79
CA ILE A 6 4.61 14.35 1.73
C ILE A 6 4.70 13.60 0.39
N SER A 7 5.53 12.56 0.33
CA SER A 7 5.64 11.71 -0.88
C SER A 7 4.30 11.07 -1.19
N THR A 8 3.62 11.56 -2.22
CA THR A 8 2.31 11.07 -2.69
C THR A 8 2.36 9.58 -3.02
N ALA A 9 3.50 9.09 -3.51
CA ALA A 9 3.75 7.66 -3.74
C ALA A 9 3.82 6.83 -2.44
N GLY A 10 4.43 7.38 -1.38
CA GLY A 10 4.52 6.70 -0.08
C GLY A 10 3.16 6.63 0.60
N ASP A 11 2.47 7.77 0.65
CA ASP A 11 1.13 7.87 1.20
C ASP A 11 0.13 6.93 0.50
N ALA A 12 0.15 6.86 -0.84
CA ALA A 12 -0.69 5.94 -1.59
C ALA A 12 -0.33 4.46 -1.33
N LEU A 13 0.95 4.14 -1.14
CA LEU A 13 1.40 2.79 -0.85
C LEU A 13 0.96 2.35 0.56
N ASP A 14 1.20 3.19 1.57
CA ASP A 14 0.81 2.95 2.96
C ASP A 14 -0.72 2.82 3.09
N ALA A 15 -1.47 3.77 2.51
CA ALA A 15 -2.93 3.70 2.48
C ALA A 15 -3.40 2.45 1.71
N GLY A 16 -2.81 2.15 0.57
CA GLY A 16 -3.14 0.96 -0.20
C GLY A 16 -2.98 -0.33 0.61
N VAL A 17 -1.90 -0.46 1.38
CA VAL A 17 -1.67 -1.62 2.26
C VAL A 17 -2.65 -1.64 3.42
N ALA A 18 -2.90 -0.50 4.08
CA ALA A 18 -3.82 -0.40 5.21
C ALA A 18 -5.27 -0.78 4.82
N TYR A 19 -5.69 -0.41 3.62
CA TYR A 19 -7.01 -0.77 3.10
C TYR A 19 -7.04 -2.13 2.39
N GLY A 20 -5.92 -2.85 2.31
CA GLY A 20 -5.82 -4.16 1.63
C GLY A 20 -5.94 -4.08 0.11
N ILE A 21 -5.81 -2.89 -0.47
CA ILE A 21 -5.78 -2.64 -1.92
C ILE A 21 -4.44 -3.09 -2.51
N VAL A 22 -3.35 -2.83 -1.78
CA VAL A 22 -1.99 -3.28 -2.10
C VAL A 22 -1.69 -4.51 -1.25
N THR A 23 -1.32 -5.60 -1.91
CA THR A 23 -0.90 -6.83 -1.25
C THR A 23 0.59 -6.75 -0.93
N LYS A 24 0.92 -6.97 0.34
CA LYS A 24 2.30 -7.11 0.80
C LYS A 24 2.58 -8.58 1.09
N THR A 25 3.47 -9.19 0.30
CA THR A 25 3.92 -10.57 0.49
C THR A 25 5.38 -10.55 0.95
N GLY A 26 5.59 -10.71 2.25
CA GLY A 26 6.91 -10.56 2.88
C GLY A 26 7.43 -9.13 2.70
N ASN A 27 8.51 -8.97 1.93
CA ASN A 27 9.06 -7.66 1.56
C ASN A 27 8.64 -7.19 0.15
N SER A 28 7.81 -7.95 -0.56
CA SER A 28 7.33 -7.56 -1.91
C SER A 28 5.98 -6.86 -1.83
N TYR A 29 5.81 -5.84 -2.67
CA TYR A 29 4.53 -5.13 -2.84
C TYR A 29 3.96 -5.43 -4.22
N ALA A 30 2.66 -5.71 -4.27
CA ALA A 30 1.92 -5.97 -5.49
C ALA A 30 0.52 -5.34 -5.41
N TYR A 31 -0.03 -4.98 -6.55
CA TYR A 31 -1.37 -4.43 -6.70
C TYR A 31 -2.09 -5.20 -7.79
N GLY A 32 -3.11 -5.98 -7.40
CA GLY A 32 -3.71 -6.98 -8.27
C GLY A 32 -2.65 -7.95 -8.79
N ASP A 33 -2.50 -8.02 -10.11
CA ASP A 33 -1.50 -8.85 -10.80
C ASP A 33 -0.15 -8.15 -11.04
N GLU A 34 -0.06 -6.85 -10.73
CA GLU A 34 1.12 -6.04 -11.03
C GLU A 34 2.05 -5.94 -9.81
N LYS A 35 3.33 -6.31 -9.99
CA LYS A 35 4.32 -6.31 -8.91
C LYS A 35 5.13 -5.02 -8.93
N PHE A 36 5.04 -4.22 -7.86
CA PHE A 36 5.78 -2.96 -7.73
C PHE A 36 7.26 -3.16 -7.41
N GLY A 37 7.59 -4.32 -6.85
CA GLY A 37 8.97 -4.72 -6.57
C GLY A 37 9.18 -5.19 -5.14
N VAL A 38 10.45 -5.41 -4.81
CA VAL A 38 10.89 -5.85 -3.48
C VAL A 38 11.38 -4.64 -2.69
N GLY A 39 10.75 -4.39 -1.55
CA GLY A 39 11.08 -3.31 -0.64
C GLY A 39 10.24 -2.05 -0.87
N HIS A 40 10.13 -1.27 0.20
CA HIS A 40 9.33 -0.05 0.23
C HIS A 40 9.87 1.02 -0.76
N GLU A 41 11.20 1.13 -0.89
CA GLU A 41 11.84 2.06 -1.83
C GLU A 41 11.59 1.70 -3.30
N ALA A 42 11.57 0.40 -3.63
CA ALA A 42 11.28 -0.06 -4.99
C ALA A 42 9.84 0.24 -5.37
N ALA A 43 8.90 -0.05 -4.46
CA ALA A 43 7.49 0.24 -4.68
C ALA A 43 7.21 1.74 -4.82
N LYS A 44 7.86 2.58 -4.01
CA LYS A 44 7.76 4.04 -4.15
C LYS A 44 8.34 4.54 -5.48
N GLN A 45 9.47 3.99 -5.94
CA GLN A 45 10.02 4.33 -7.25
C GLN A 45 9.09 3.93 -8.38
N TYR A 46 8.49 2.74 -8.30
CA TYR A 46 7.49 2.29 -9.27
C TYR A 46 6.31 3.26 -9.34
N LEU A 47 5.71 3.58 -8.19
CA LEU A 47 4.57 4.51 -8.14
C LEU A 47 4.94 5.93 -8.59
N ARG A 48 6.15 6.41 -8.29
CA ARG A 48 6.65 7.69 -8.82
C ARG A 48 6.78 7.69 -10.35
N ALA A 49 7.18 6.56 -10.93
CA ALA A 49 7.24 6.41 -12.38
C ALA A 49 5.84 6.23 -13.01
N HIS A 50 4.88 5.70 -12.25
CA HIS A 50 3.52 5.37 -12.68
C HIS A 50 2.47 6.15 -11.87
N GLY A 51 2.35 7.45 -12.16
CA GLY A 51 1.40 8.33 -11.49
C GLY A 51 -0.07 7.91 -11.68
N ASP A 52 -0.40 7.23 -12.78
CA ASP A 52 -1.69 6.60 -13.03
C ASP A 52 -2.06 5.56 -11.95
N ARG A 53 -1.10 4.76 -11.51
CA ARG A 53 -1.29 3.78 -10.43
C ARG A 53 -1.56 4.44 -9.08
N ILE A 54 -0.92 5.56 -8.79
CA ILE A 54 -1.19 6.33 -7.58
C ILE A 54 -2.66 6.77 -7.54
N VAL A 55 -3.16 7.33 -8.64
CA VAL A 55 -4.56 7.78 -8.75
C VAL A 55 -5.50 6.60 -8.60
N GLU A 56 -5.21 5.47 -9.25
CA GLU A 56 -6.03 4.27 -9.17
C GLU A 56 -6.09 3.69 -7.75
N ILE A 57 -4.94 3.53 -7.07
CA ILE A 57 -4.88 3.07 -5.68
C ILE A 57 -5.68 4.00 -4.78
N ARG A 58 -5.50 5.32 -4.88
CA ARG A 58 -6.27 6.30 -4.09
C ARG A 58 -7.77 6.19 -4.31
N ASN A 59 -8.21 6.08 -5.57
CA ASN A 59 -9.64 5.94 -5.88
C ASN A 59 -10.22 4.67 -5.26
N ARG A 60 -9.48 3.56 -5.30
CA ARG A 60 -9.91 2.31 -4.68
C ARG A 60 -9.90 2.36 -3.16
N VAL A 61 -8.89 3.00 -2.58
CA VAL A 61 -8.81 3.27 -1.13
C VAL A 61 -10.02 4.10 -0.69
N LEU A 62 -10.35 5.19 -1.39
CA LEU A 62 -11.51 6.02 -1.09
C LEU A 62 -12.83 5.23 -1.23
N ALA A 63 -12.98 4.48 -2.32
CA ALA A 63 -14.16 3.65 -2.53
C ALA A 63 -14.32 2.57 -1.44
N GLU A 64 -13.21 2.02 -0.93
CA GLU A 64 -13.23 1.05 0.16
C GLU A 64 -13.43 1.70 1.52
N ALA A 65 -12.86 2.89 1.75
CA ALA A 65 -13.05 3.67 2.96
C ALA A 65 -14.53 4.02 3.16
N SER A 66 -15.20 4.50 2.11
CA SER A 66 -16.63 4.78 2.16
C SER A 66 -17.50 3.54 2.38
N LYS A 67 -17.01 2.34 2.06
CA LYS A 67 -17.69 1.07 2.40
C LYS A 67 -17.38 0.61 3.82
N ARG A 68 -16.19 0.93 4.33
CA ARG A 68 -15.74 0.56 5.69
C ARG A 68 -16.26 1.46 6.79
N GLU A 69 -16.89 2.59 6.48
CA GLU A 69 -17.69 3.34 7.47
C GLU A 69 -18.79 2.47 8.12
N ASP A 70 -19.14 1.33 7.52
CA ASP A 70 -20.03 0.29 8.07
C ASP A 70 -19.31 -0.93 8.71
N ALA A 71 -17.98 -0.97 8.80
CA ALA A 71 -17.23 -2.13 9.29
C ALA A 71 -16.09 -1.78 10.26
N PRO A 72 -16.10 -2.27 11.52
CA PRO A 72 -15.05 -1.97 12.47
C PRO A 72 -13.72 -2.60 12.03
N ALA A 73 -12.66 -1.83 12.25
CA ALA A 73 -11.27 -2.14 11.97
C ALA A 73 -10.90 -3.59 12.31
N ARG A 74 -10.59 -4.38 11.28
CA ARG A 74 -9.98 -5.70 11.47
C ARG A 74 -8.52 -5.51 11.83
N GLU A 75 -8.30 -5.51 13.15
CA GLU A 75 -7.20 -6.19 13.83
C GLU A 75 -6.73 -7.45 13.06
N GLU A 76 -5.44 -7.79 13.13
CA GLU A 76 -4.77 -8.95 12.47
C GLU A 76 -4.02 -8.68 11.14
N ALA A 77 -2.83 -8.06 11.20
CA ALA A 77 -1.76 -8.30 10.21
C ALA A 77 -0.34 -8.17 10.79
N LEU A 78 -0.14 -8.48 12.07
CA LEU A 78 1.20 -8.65 12.66
C LEU A 78 1.33 -9.98 13.42
N ALA A 79 0.69 -11.05 12.94
CA ALA A 79 0.98 -12.41 13.37
C ALA A 79 2.00 -13.02 12.40
N GLY A 80 3.29 -12.92 12.72
CA GLY A 80 4.34 -13.44 11.85
C GLY A 80 5.78 -13.22 12.30
N VAL A 81 6.07 -13.22 13.60
CA VAL A 81 7.40 -13.63 14.07
C VAL A 81 7.20 -14.86 14.95
N ALA A 82 7.72 -15.99 14.47
CA ALA A 82 7.62 -17.28 15.12
C ALA A 82 8.28 -17.25 16.52
N PRO A 83 7.80 -18.10 17.46
CA PRO A 83 8.49 -18.33 18.72
C PRO A 83 9.84 -19.00 18.43
N GLN A 84 10.91 -18.48 19.03
CA GLN A 84 12.19 -19.18 19.12
C GLN A 84 12.21 -19.84 20.51
N GLU A 85 12.36 -21.17 20.54
CA GLU A 85 12.64 -21.95 21.75
C GLU A 85 14.07 -21.71 22.27
#